data_AF-A0A164THZ5-F1
#
_entry.id   AF-A0A164THZ5-F1
#
_cell.length_a   1.000
_cell.length_b   1.000
_cell.length_c   1.000
_cell.angle_alpha   90.00
_cell.angle_beta   90.00
_cell.angle_gamma   90.00
#
_symmetry.space_group_name_H-M   'P 1'
#
loop_
_entity.id
_entity.type
_entity.pdbx_description
1 polymer ?
#
loop_
_entity_poly.entity_id
_entity_poly.type
_entity_poly.pdbx_seq_one_letter_code
_entity_poly.pdbx_strand_id
1 'polypeptide(L)'
;MGSECDDNGGAAILEQMRADLLESGKQRNEHLKEMIQLAKEQDERDKRREIKEQDEADAKIMAMDTSAMGAIEVEYFNSRKQEIMERRRTRFSI
;
A
#
# COMPACT_ATOMS: atom_id res chain seq x y z
N MET A 1 -25.44 1.42 -66.28
CA MET A 1 -25.24 2.36 -65.17
C MET A 1 -24.77 1.54 -63.99
N GLY A 2 -23.44 1.42 -63.82
CA GLY A 2 -22.85 0.76 -62.66
C GLY A 2 -22.81 1.78 -61.53
N SER A 3 -23.63 1.56 -60.50
CA SER A 3 -23.52 2.32 -59.25
C SER A 3 -22.25 1.84 -58.57
N GLU A 4 -21.16 2.58 -58.72
CA GLU A 4 -19.98 2.45 -57.87
C GLU A 4 -20.44 2.76 -56.45
N CYS A 5 -20.66 1.70 -55.66
CA CYS A 5 -20.86 1.82 -54.24
C CYS A 5 -19.55 2.36 -53.66
N ASP A 6 -19.57 3.63 -53.25
CA ASP A 6 -18.46 4.34 -52.64
C ASP A 6 -18.16 3.69 -51.26
N ASP A 7 -17.36 2.63 -51.28
CA ASP A 7 -16.97 1.78 -50.13
C ASP A 7 -16.11 2.55 -49.08
N ASN A 8 -15.75 3.80 -49.38
CA ASN A 8 -14.97 4.68 -48.53
C ASN A 8 -15.69 5.08 -47.23
N GLY A 9 -17.02 5.17 -47.23
CA GLY A 9 -17.79 5.57 -46.04
C GLY A 9 -17.75 4.51 -44.93
N GLY A 10 -17.81 3.23 -45.29
CA GLY A 10 -17.74 2.11 -44.35
C GLY A 10 -16.35 1.94 -43.74
N ALA A 11 -15.31 2.08 -44.56
CA ALA A 11 -13.92 1.99 -44.11
C ALA A 11 -13.56 3.10 -43.10
N ALA A 12 -13.99 4.34 -43.35
CA ALA A 12 -13.76 5.47 -42.44
C ALA A 12 -14.45 5.29 -41.07
N ILE A 13 -15.66 4.72 -41.05
CA ILE A 13 -16.39 4.42 -39.80
C ILE A 13 -15.63 3.35 -39.00
N LEU A 14 -15.16 2.29 -39.66
CA LEU A 14 -14.40 1.22 -38.99
C LEU A 14 -13.05 1.72 -38.45
N GLU A 15 -12.38 2.63 -39.17
CA GLU A 15 -11.14 3.24 -38.71
C GLU A 15 -11.36 4.15 -37.49
N GLN A 16 -12.45 4.94 -37.48
CA GLN A 16 -12.82 5.75 -36.32
C GLN A 16 -13.14 4.87 -35.10
N MET A 17 -13.95 3.82 -35.27
CA MET A 17 -14.25 2.88 -34.17
C MET A 17 -12.98 2.21 -33.62
N ARG A 18 -12.01 1.90 -34.48
CA ARG A 18 -10.71 1.37 -34.06
C ARG A 18 -9.92 2.41 -33.26
N ALA A 19 -9.91 3.67 -33.69
CA ALA A 19 -9.24 4.75 -32.97
C ALA A 19 -9.85 4.96 -31.57
N ASP A 20 -11.18 5.01 -31.47
CA ASP A 20 -11.92 5.18 -30.21
C ASP A 20 -11.66 4.01 -29.24
N LEU A 21 -11.64 2.77 -29.75
CA LEU A 21 -11.31 1.59 -28.94
C LEU A 21 -9.87 1.64 -28.40
N LEU A 22 -8.92 2.10 -29.21
CA LEU A 22 -7.53 2.26 -28.79
C LEU A 22 -7.38 3.37 -27.76
N GLU A 23 -8.07 4.49 -27.94
CA GLU A 23 -8.05 5.61 -26.99
C GLU A 23 -8.67 5.20 -25.64
N SER A 24 -9.85 4.57 -25.66
CA SER A 24 -10.48 4.00 -24.48
C SER A 24 -9.57 2.99 -23.76
N GLY A 25 -8.89 2.14 -24.54
CA GLY A 25 -7.89 1.21 -24.01
C GLY A 25 -6.70 1.92 -23.32
N LYS A 26 -6.20 3.02 -23.90
CA LYS A 26 -5.13 3.83 -23.31
C LYS A 26 -5.58 4.47 -22.00
N GLN A 27 -6.73 5.14 -21.99
CA GLN A 27 -7.28 5.79 -20.80
C GLN A 27 -7.50 4.78 -19.66
N ARG A 28 -8.07 3.61 -19.97
CA ARG A 28 -8.23 2.54 -18.99
C ARG A 28 -6.90 2.07 -18.42
N ASN A 29 -5.88 1.88 -19.27
CA ASN A 29 -4.57 1.44 -18.83
C ASN A 29 -3.86 2.49 -17.97
N GLU A 30 -4.01 3.77 -18.29
CA GLU A 30 -3.48 4.87 -17.50
C GLU A 30 -4.15 4.92 -16.13
N HIS A 31 -5.47 4.85 -16.09
CA HIS A 31 -6.22 4.80 -14.84
C HIS A 31 -5.84 3.58 -13.99
N LEU A 32 -5.64 2.40 -14.59
CA LEU A 32 -5.18 1.22 -13.86
C LEU A 32 -3.77 1.42 -13.27
N LYS A 33 -2.86 2.08 -13.99
CA LYS A 33 -1.52 2.40 -13.47
C LYS A 33 -1.60 3.32 -12.26
N GLU A 34 -2.44 4.36 -12.32
CA GLU A 34 -2.66 5.27 -11.20
C GLU A 34 -3.22 4.52 -9.98
N MET A 35 -4.22 3.66 -10.17
CA MET A 35 -4.79 2.86 -9.09
C MET A 35 -3.78 1.92 -8.45
N ILE A 36 -2.91 1.28 -9.25
CA ILE A 36 -1.82 0.44 -8.75
C ILE A 36 -0.83 1.27 -7.95
N GLN A 37 -0.49 2.47 -8.43
CA GLN A 37 0.44 3.36 -7.73
C GLN A 37 -0.13 3.82 -6.40
N LEU A 38 -1.40 4.24 -6.37
CA LEU A 38 -2.10 4.62 -5.14
C LEU A 38 -2.16 3.46 -4.13
N ALA A 39 -2.44 2.23 -4.60
CA ALA A 39 -2.46 1.06 -3.74
C ALA A 39 -1.08 0.77 -3.11
N LYS A 40 0.01 0.91 -3.87
CA LYS A 40 1.38 0.76 -3.35
C LYS A 40 1.72 1.81 -2.31
N GLU A 41 1.40 3.08 -2.58
CA GLU A 41 1.64 4.18 -1.65
C GLU A 41 0.84 4.01 -0.35
N GLN A 42 -0.40 3.52 -0.46
CA GLN A 42 -1.23 3.24 0.69
C GLN A 42 -0.66 2.10 1.54
N ASP A 43 -0.25 0.99 0.92
CA ASP A 43 0.40 -0.13 1.61
C ASP A 43 1.70 0.30 2.32
N GLU A 44 2.53 1.13 1.69
CA GLU A 44 3.71 1.69 2.35
C GLU A 44 3.36 2.58 3.55
N ARG A 45 2.32 3.40 3.43
CA ARG A 45 1.86 4.26 4.54
C ARG A 45 1.34 3.42 5.69
N ASP A 46 0.58 2.37 5.40
CA ASP A 46 0.01 1.50 6.42
C ASP A 46 1.10 0.70 7.13
N LYS A 47 2.10 0.18 6.41
CA LYS A 47 3.30 -0.43 7.01
C LYS A 47 4.05 0.54 7.93
N ARG A 48 4.24 1.79 7.50
CA ARG A 48 4.89 2.82 8.34
C ARG A 48 4.06 3.15 9.58
N ARG A 49 2.73 3.17 9.47
CA ARG A 49 1.83 3.38 10.62
C ARG A 49 1.91 2.22 11.60
N GLU A 50 1.85 0.99 11.13
CA GLU A 50 1.94 -0.21 11.98
C GLU A 50 3.27 -0.25 12.75
N ILE A 51 4.39 0.03 12.07
CA ILE A 51 5.71 0.13 12.72
C ILE A 51 5.69 1.23 13.79
N LYS A 52 5.14 2.41 13.47
CA LYS A 52 5.07 3.53 14.41
C LYS A 52 4.20 3.20 15.63
N GLU A 53 3.04 2.58 15.42
CA GLU A 53 2.14 2.15 16.50
C GLU A 53 2.80 1.12 17.41
N GLN A 54 3.54 0.17 16.82
CA GLN A 54 4.34 -0.79 17.58
C GLN A 54 5.45 -0.10 18.37
N ASP A 55 6.17 0.85 17.76
CA ASP A 55 7.24 1.59 18.42
C ASP A 55 6.71 2.46 19.58
N GLU A 56 5.53 3.08 19.41
CA GLU A 56 4.83 3.83 20.46
C GLU A 56 4.37 2.93 21.60
N ALA A 57 3.80 1.75 21.30
CA ALA A 57 3.40 0.78 22.32
C ALA A 57 4.62 0.28 23.11
N ASP A 58 5.70 -0.08 22.41
CA ASP A 58 6.95 -0.51 23.03
C ASP A 58 7.56 0.61 23.89
N ALA A 59 7.52 1.87 23.43
CA ALA A 59 7.99 3.01 24.21
C ALA A 59 7.19 3.20 25.51
N LYS A 60 5.86 3.05 25.46
CA LYS A 60 5.00 3.10 26.66
C LYS A 60 5.35 2.01 27.67
N ILE A 61 5.59 0.78 27.21
CA ILE A 61 6.01 -0.33 28.08
C ILE A 61 7.37 -0.04 28.71
N MET A 62 8.34 0.45 27.92
CA MET A 62 9.68 0.78 28.40
C MET A 62 9.66 1.92 29.44
N ALA A 63 8.81 2.92 29.23
CA ALA A 63 8.65 4.07 30.14
C ALA A 63 7.81 3.76 31.39
N MET A 64 7.16 2.59 31.47
CA MET A 64 6.34 2.22 32.62
C MET A 64 7.19 2.16 33.90
N ASP A 65 6.87 3.00 34.88
CA ASP A 65 7.43 2.90 36.22
C ASP A 65 6.73 1.79 37.00
N THR A 66 7.50 0.82 37.48
CA THR A 66 7.01 -0.36 38.19
C THR A 66 7.28 -0.27 39.70
N SER A 67 7.81 0.85 40.19
CA SER A 67 8.20 1.06 41.59
C SER A 67 7.05 0.84 42.60
N ALA A 68 5.82 1.15 42.21
CA ALA A 68 4.62 1.01 43.03
C ALA A 68 3.83 -0.27 42.76
N MET A 69 4.33 -1.17 41.91
CA MET A 69 3.64 -2.39 41.49
C MET A 69 3.98 -3.59 42.37
N GLY A 70 3.12 -4.61 42.36
CA GLY A 70 3.39 -5.89 43.00
C GLY A 70 4.46 -6.71 42.27
N ALA A 71 5.01 -7.73 42.95
CA ALA A 71 6.12 -8.52 42.43
C ALA A 71 5.81 -9.21 41.08
N ILE A 72 4.56 -9.66 40.90
CA ILE A 72 4.13 -10.35 39.67
C ILE A 72 4.06 -9.34 38.51
N GLU A 73 3.50 -8.16 38.74
CA GLU A 73 3.41 -7.10 37.73
C GLU A 73 4.79 -6.57 37.35
N VAL A 74 5.69 -6.41 38.32
CA VAL A 74 7.09 -6.02 38.07
C VAL A 74 7.79 -7.05 37.18
N GLU A 75 7.66 -8.35 37.48
CA GLU A 75 8.26 -9.42 36.67
C GLU A 75 7.72 -9.41 35.25
N TYR A 76 6.40 -9.26 35.08
CA TYR A 76 5.76 -9.14 33.77
C TYR A 76 6.35 -7.99 32.93
N PHE A 77 6.40 -6.78 33.49
CA PHE A 77 6.93 -5.62 32.77
C PHE A 77 8.42 -5.76 32.49
N ASN A 78 9.21 -6.32 33.40
CA ASN A 78 10.64 -6.55 33.19
C ASN A 78 10.88 -7.54 32.05
N SER A 79 10.16 -8.66 32.04
CA SER A 79 10.22 -9.64 30.95
C SER A 79 9.83 -9.00 29.61
N ARG A 80 8.74 -8.22 29.60
CA ARG A 80 8.29 -7.55 28.38
C ARG A 80 9.28 -6.50 27.87
N LYS A 81 9.92 -5.74 28.76
CA LYS A 81 10.99 -4.79 28.42
C LYS A 81 12.20 -5.50 27.81
N GLN A 82 12.59 -6.67 28.35
CA GLN A 82 13.67 -7.48 27.77
C GLN A 82 13.34 -7.94 26.34
N GLU A 83 12.13 -8.47 26.13
CA GLU A 83 11.68 -8.90 24.80
C GLU A 83 11.67 -7.73 23.78
N ILE A 84 11.25 -6.53 24.20
CA ILE A 84 11.31 -5.31 23.36
C ILE A 84 12.74 -4.99 22.96
N MET A 85 13.69 -5.03 23.91
CA MET A 85 15.10 -4.75 23.63
C MET A 85 15.70 -5.76 22.64
N GLU A 86 15.38 -7.05 22.80
CA GLU A 86 15.84 -8.09 21.88
C GLU A 86 15.25 -7.92 20.48
N ARG A 87 13.93 -7.68 20.37
CA ARG A 87 13.28 -7.41 19.06
C ARG A 87 13.89 -6.21 18.36
N ARG A 88 14.16 -5.11 19.08
CA ARG A 88 14.85 -3.94 18.52
C ARG A 88 16.26 -4.27 18.07
N ARG A 89 17.01 -5.03 18.86
CA ARG A 89 18.38 -5.44 18.52
C ARG A 89 18.42 -6.23 17.21
N THR A 90 17.50 -7.18 17.03
CA THR A 90 17.41 -7.97 15.78
C THR A 90 17.03 -7.11 14.58
N ARG A 91 16.13 -6.12 14.77
CA ARG A 91 15.69 -5.21 13.71
C ARG A 91 16.80 -4.27 13.20
N PHE A 92 17.76 -3.89 14.06
CA PHE A 92 18.89 -3.03 13.70
C PHE A 92 20.20 -3.80 13.42
N SER A 93 20.18 -5.13 13.47
CA SER A 93 21.36 -6.00 13.24
C SER A 93 21.46 -6.55 11.81
N ILE A 94 20.58 -6.09 10.90
CA ILE A 94 20.56 -6.38 9.46
C ILE A 94 20.86 -5.07 8.73
#